data_AF-A0A7C1WA49-F1
#
_entry.id   AF-A0A7C1WA49-F1
#
_cell.length_a   1.000
_cell.length_b   1.000
_cell.length_c   1.000
_cell.angle_alpha   90.00
_cell.angle_beta   90.00
_cell.angle_gamma   90.00
#
_symmetry.space_group_name_H-M   'P 1'
#
loop_
_entity.id
_entity.type
_entity.pdbx_description
1 polymer ?
#
loop_
_entity_poly.entity_id
_entity_poly.type
_entity_poly.pdbx_seq_one_letter_code
_entity_poly.pdbx_strand_id
1 'polypeptide(L)'
;MNDQSIYAINMGALFEALNANRKNNGFLEIDNPLIASKLGILFALKTNGYINFKGERVELNDTQLIALQDILDQHFNAEMTNELRFLVTMREPVQQNRAADKRHRSPSSRADNTGLFTKIKGFLKIKSKIQEEPA
;
A
#
# COMPACT_ATOMS: atom_id res chain seq x y z
N MET A 1 8.24 22.52 9.27
CA MET A 1 7.76 21.21 9.76
C MET A 1 6.45 20.99 9.02
N ASN A 2 6.44 20.16 7.98
CA ASN A 2 5.19 19.87 7.27
C ASN A 2 4.53 18.71 7.99
N ASP A 3 3.44 18.99 8.68
CA ASP A 3 2.50 17.95 9.08
C ASP A 3 2.04 17.26 7.78
N GLN A 4 2.49 16.03 7.56
CA GLN A 4 2.04 15.23 6.43
C GLN A 4 0.63 14.74 6.77
N SER A 5 -0.37 15.43 6.22
CA SER A 5 -1.76 15.00 6.28
C SER A 5 -1.90 13.67 5.54
N ILE A 6 -2.58 12.71 6.17
CA ILE A 6 -2.94 11.44 5.54
C ILE A 6 -4.42 11.46 5.22
N TYR A 7 -4.73 11.21 3.96
CA TYR A 7 -6.06 11.20 3.39
C TYR A 7 -6.49 9.77 3.15
N ALA A 8 -7.66 9.41 3.66
CA ALA A 8 -8.28 8.15 3.38
C ALA A 8 -9.34 8.29 2.30
N ILE A 9 -9.35 7.36 1.36
CA ILE A 9 -10.30 7.35 0.25
C ILE A 9 -11.02 6.00 0.25
N ASN A 10 -12.35 6.03 0.21
CA ASN A 10 -13.16 4.85 -0.06
C ASN A 10 -13.13 4.55 -1.57
N MET A 11 -12.62 3.37 -1.94
CA MET A 11 -12.41 3.01 -3.33
C MET A 11 -13.70 2.71 -4.09
N GLY A 12 -14.72 2.15 -3.42
CA GLY A 12 -16.03 1.92 -4.02
C GLY A 12 -16.68 3.23 -4.44
N ALA A 13 -16.74 4.19 -3.53
CA ALA A 13 -17.30 5.52 -3.79
C ALA A 13 -16.51 6.28 -4.88
N LEU A 14 -15.17 6.14 -4.91
CA LEU A 14 -14.35 6.71 -5.96
C LEU A 14 -14.69 6.14 -7.34
N PHE A 15 -14.85 4.82 -7.47
CA PHE A 15 -15.16 4.18 -8.73
C PHE A 15 -16.59 4.50 -9.20
N GLU A 16 -17.54 4.57 -8.29
CA GLU A 16 -18.91 5.02 -8.58
C GLU A 16 -18.92 6.46 -9.09
N ALA A 17 -18.25 7.38 -8.39
CA ALA A 17 -18.13 8.78 -8.81
C ALA A 17 -17.46 8.91 -10.19
N LEU A 18 -16.42 8.12 -10.43
CA LEU A 18 -15.72 8.09 -11.72
C LEU A 18 -16.65 7.65 -12.85
N ASN A 19 -17.36 6.54 -12.68
CA ASN A 19 -18.28 6.04 -13.70
C ASN A 19 -19.49 6.97 -13.88
N ALA A 20 -19.99 7.60 -12.81
CA ALA A 20 -21.03 8.61 -12.92
C ALA A 20 -20.57 9.82 -13.75
N ASN A 21 -19.36 10.34 -13.50
CA ASN A 21 -18.79 11.43 -14.28
C ASN A 21 -18.62 11.01 -15.76
N ARG A 22 -18.07 9.82 -16.03
CA ARG A 22 -17.92 9.28 -17.38
C ARG A 22 -19.25 9.18 -18.11
N LYS A 23 -20.29 8.66 -17.45
CA LYS A 23 -21.64 8.53 -18.01
C LYS A 23 -22.26 9.89 -18.33
N ASN A 24 -22.10 10.88 -17.47
CA ASN A 24 -22.57 12.25 -17.71
C ASN A 24 -21.89 12.88 -18.94
N ASN A 25 -20.67 12.47 -19.24
CA ASN A 25 -19.90 12.88 -20.42
C ASN A 25 -20.08 11.96 -21.64
N GLY A 26 -21.06 11.03 -21.61
CA GLY A 26 -21.36 10.14 -22.74
C GLY A 26 -20.38 8.99 -22.94
N PHE A 27 -19.48 8.73 -21.98
CA PHE A 27 -18.57 7.60 -22.01
C PHE A 27 -19.18 6.35 -21.36
N LEU A 28 -18.73 5.17 -21.82
CA LEU A 28 -19.10 3.90 -21.20
C LEU A 28 -18.46 3.74 -19.81
N GLU A 29 -19.19 3.05 -18.93
CA GLU A 29 -18.68 2.63 -17.62
C GLU A 29 -17.50 1.66 -17.79
N ILE A 30 -16.61 1.65 -16.81
CA ILE A 30 -15.47 0.73 -16.73
C ILE A 30 -15.67 -0.15 -15.49
N ASP A 31 -15.45 -1.46 -15.62
CA ASP A 31 -15.54 -2.36 -14.48
C ASP A 31 -14.56 -1.97 -13.37
N ASN A 32 -15.04 -1.97 -12.12
CA ASN A 32 -14.25 -1.59 -10.94
C ASN A 32 -12.89 -2.33 -10.83
N PRO A 33 -12.79 -3.65 -11.09
CA PRO A 33 -11.49 -4.34 -11.08
C PRO A 33 -10.51 -3.82 -12.15
N LEU A 34 -11.02 -3.39 -13.31
CA LEU A 34 -10.20 -2.81 -14.38
C LEU A 34 -9.74 -1.40 -14.01
N ILE A 35 -10.62 -0.58 -13.43
CA ILE A 35 -10.25 0.73 -12.88
C ILE A 35 -9.13 0.56 -11.85
N ALA A 36 -9.33 -0.30 -10.85
CA ALA A 36 -8.36 -0.55 -9.78
C ALA A 36 -6.99 -1.00 -10.32
N SER A 37 -6.99 -1.92 -11.28
CA SER A 37 -5.75 -2.43 -11.91
C SER A 37 -5.02 -1.33 -12.67
N LYS A 38 -5.72 -0.60 -13.54
CA LYS A 38 -5.16 0.50 -14.33
C LYS A 38 -4.64 1.62 -13.43
N LEU A 39 -5.38 1.96 -12.38
CA LEU A 39 -5.01 2.97 -11.40
C LEU A 39 -3.72 2.58 -10.68
N GLY A 40 -3.61 1.34 -10.20
CA GLY A 40 -2.39 0.85 -9.52
C GLY A 40 -1.14 0.91 -10.41
N ILE A 41 -1.27 0.56 -11.69
CA ILE A 41 -0.16 0.63 -12.65
C ILE A 41 0.26 2.09 -12.88
N LEU A 42 -0.68 2.97 -13.23
CA LEU A 42 -0.39 4.37 -13.53
C LEU A 42 0.16 5.11 -12.31
N PHE A 43 -0.37 4.80 -11.12
CA PHE A 43 0.08 5.37 -9.87
C PHE A 43 1.52 4.95 -9.54
N ALA A 44 1.85 3.67 -9.72
CA ALA A 44 3.21 3.18 -9.51
C ALA A 44 4.20 3.82 -10.48
N LEU A 45 3.83 4.00 -11.74
CA LEU A 45 4.66 4.68 -12.74
C LEU A 45 4.87 6.16 -12.40
N LYS A 46 3.84 6.85 -11.91
CA LYS A 46 3.91 8.29 -11.62
C LYS A 46 4.63 8.62 -10.31
N THR A 47 4.47 7.78 -9.28
CA THR A 47 4.96 8.06 -7.92
C THR A 47 6.21 7.27 -7.53
N ASN A 48 6.61 6.27 -8.35
CA ASN A 48 7.59 5.25 -7.97
C ASN A 48 7.21 4.48 -6.68
N GLY A 49 5.91 4.44 -6.34
CA GLY A 49 5.38 3.82 -5.13
C GLY A 49 4.20 2.90 -5.42
N TYR A 50 4.14 1.76 -4.73
CA TYR A 50 3.05 0.80 -4.89
C TYR A 50 1.90 1.08 -3.92
N ILE A 51 0.67 1.14 -4.46
CA ILE A 51 -0.57 1.19 -3.69
C ILE A 51 -1.56 0.19 -4.29
N ASN A 52 -2.23 -0.58 -3.43
CA ASN A 52 -3.25 -1.53 -3.85
C ASN A 52 -4.63 -0.86 -3.87
N PHE A 53 -5.10 -0.47 -5.06
CA PHE A 53 -6.43 0.12 -5.25
C PHE A 53 -7.58 -0.91 -5.34
N LYS A 54 -7.29 -2.21 -5.19
CA LYS A 54 -8.34 -3.25 -5.13
C LYS A 54 -8.97 -3.39 -3.74
N GLY A 55 -8.35 -2.79 -2.72
CA GLY A 55 -8.91 -2.77 -1.37
C GLY A 55 -10.08 -1.79 -1.24
N GLU A 56 -10.80 -1.86 -0.13
CA GLU A 56 -11.93 -0.97 0.15
C GLU A 56 -11.50 0.48 0.41
N ARG A 57 -10.29 0.67 0.94
CA ARG A 57 -9.75 1.97 1.36
C ARG A 57 -8.27 2.09 1.01
N VAL A 58 -7.86 3.28 0.60
CA VAL A 58 -6.45 3.65 0.43
C VAL A 58 -6.11 4.87 1.26
N GLU A 59 -4.86 4.95 1.72
CA GLU A 59 -4.34 6.09 2.47
C GLU A 59 -3.22 6.75 1.67
N LEU A 60 -3.36 8.06 1.42
CA LEU A 60 -2.47 8.85 0.58
C LEU A 60 -1.99 10.07 1.35
N ASN A 61 -0.73 10.47 1.17
CA ASN A 61 -0.27 11.80 1.55
C ASN A 61 -0.65 12.86 0.49
N ASP A 62 -0.34 14.13 0.75
CA ASP A 62 -0.64 15.24 -0.19
C ASP A 62 -0.11 14.99 -1.61
N THR A 63 1.17 14.61 -1.75
CA THR A 63 1.80 14.36 -3.05
C THR A 63 1.13 13.20 -3.80
N GLN A 64 0.78 12.15 -3.07
CA GLN A 64 0.08 10.99 -3.61
C GLN A 64 -1.36 11.32 -4.01
N LEU A 65 -2.05 12.20 -3.28
CA LEU A 65 -3.38 12.67 -3.61
C LEU A 65 -3.38 13.49 -4.91
N ILE A 66 -2.41 14.38 -5.07
CA ILE A 66 -2.21 15.14 -6.33
C ILE A 66 -1.95 14.17 -7.49
N ALA A 67 -1.08 13.17 -7.29
CA ALA A 67 -0.78 12.19 -8.32
C ALA A 67 -2.03 11.37 -8.72
N LEU A 68 -2.89 11.02 -7.76
CA LEU A 68 -4.16 10.36 -8.02
C LEU A 68 -5.08 11.23 -8.87
N GLN A 69 -5.23 12.52 -8.52
CA GLN A 69 -6.07 13.46 -9.27
C GLN A 69 -5.62 13.59 -10.72
N ASP A 70 -4.32 13.84 -10.94
CA ASP A 70 -3.75 13.92 -12.29
C ASP A 70 -4.04 12.67 -13.14
N ILE A 71 -3.97 11.48 -12.53
CA ILE A 71 -4.20 10.22 -13.24
C ILE A 71 -5.66 10.10 -13.68
N LEU A 72 -6.60 10.49 -12.82
CA LEU A 72 -8.03 10.41 -13.10
C LEU A 72 -8.40 11.36 -14.25
N ASP A 73 -7.90 12.60 -14.20
CA ASP A 73 -8.13 13.60 -15.23
C ASP A 73 -7.52 13.17 -16.58
N GLN A 74 -6.26 12.69 -16.59
CA GLN A 74 -5.53 12.38 -17.84
C GLN A 74 -5.89 11.04 -18.47
N HIS A 75 -6.23 10.02 -17.66
CA HIS A 75 -6.34 8.64 -18.15
C HIS A 75 -7.73 8.03 -18.05
N PHE A 76 -8.66 8.66 -17.34
CA PHE A 76 -10.02 8.16 -17.20
C PHE A 76 -11.08 9.11 -17.79
N ASN A 77 -10.67 10.22 -18.41
CA ASN A 77 -11.55 11.22 -19.00
C ASN A 77 -12.62 11.71 -18.01
N ALA A 78 -12.20 11.94 -16.77
CA ALA A 78 -13.10 12.37 -15.72
C ALA A 78 -12.47 13.53 -14.97
N GLU A 79 -13.02 14.72 -15.17
CA GLU A 79 -12.67 15.89 -14.36
C GLU A 79 -13.29 15.69 -12.97
N MET A 80 -12.52 15.09 -12.04
CA MET A 80 -13.00 14.72 -10.70
C MET A 80 -12.50 15.65 -9.60
N THR A 81 -12.00 16.83 -9.98
CA THR A 81 -11.30 17.76 -9.08
C THR A 81 -12.16 18.17 -7.88
N ASN A 82 -13.47 18.32 -8.05
CA ASN A 82 -14.36 18.70 -6.96
C ASN A 82 -14.84 17.49 -6.16
N GLU A 83 -15.13 16.38 -6.83
CA GLU A 83 -15.67 15.14 -6.29
C GLU A 83 -14.66 14.45 -5.37
N LEU A 84 -13.38 14.45 -5.72
CA LEU A 84 -12.31 13.90 -4.88
C LEU A 84 -12.24 14.56 -3.51
N ARG A 85 -12.52 15.87 -3.41
CA ARG A 85 -12.51 16.59 -2.13
C ARG A 85 -13.58 16.08 -1.17
N PHE A 86 -14.71 15.61 -1.69
CA PHE A 86 -15.80 15.04 -0.89
C PHE A 86 -15.60 13.56 -0.55
N LEU A 87 -14.86 12.83 -1.39
CA LEU A 87 -14.54 11.41 -1.20
C LEU A 87 -13.40 11.16 -0.23
N VAL A 88 -12.54 12.17 -0.04
CA VAL A 88 -11.41 12.12 0.87
C VAL A 88 -11.86 12.41 2.29
N THR A 89 -11.61 11.48 3.21
CA THR A 89 -11.72 11.71 4.65
C THR A 89 -10.34 11.93 5.24
N MET A 90 -10.11 13.07 5.92
CA MET A 90 -8.85 13.31 6.62
C MET A 90 -8.69 12.36 7.82
N ARG A 91 -7.49 11.80 7.99
CA ARG A 91 -7.02 11.27 9.28
C ARG A 91 -6.08 12.31 9.89
N GLU A 92 -6.22 12.54 11.20
CA GLU A 92 -5.38 13.48 11.96
C GLU A 92 -3.88 13.24 11.72
N PRO A 93 -3.04 14.29 11.79
CA PRO A 93 -1.61 14.19 11.53
C PRO A 93 -0.99 13.12 12.43
N VAL A 94 -0.10 12.31 11.85
CA VAL A 94 0.72 11.37 12.60
C VAL A 94 1.55 12.17 13.59
N GLN A 95 1.06 12.32 14.82
CA GLN A 95 1.87 12.84 15.91
C GLN A 95 3.07 11.91 16.05
N GLN A 96 4.22 12.32 15.51
CA GLN A 96 5.50 11.70 15.82
C GLN A 96 5.66 11.81 17.34
N ASN A 97 5.36 10.70 18.03
CA ASN A 97 5.72 10.50 19.42
C ASN A 97 7.24 10.65 19.54
N ARG A 98 7.71 11.88 19.79
CA ARG A 98 9.04 12.14 20.36
C ARG A 98 8.99 11.76 21.84
N ALA A 99 8.83 10.46 22.11
CA ALA A 99 9.08 9.91 23.43
C ALA A 99 10.60 9.78 23.60
N ALA A 100 11.19 10.87 24.08
CA ALA A 100 12.35 10.94 24.97
C ALA A 100 13.58 10.06 24.65
N ASP A 101 14.60 10.73 24.07
CA ASP A 101 16.00 10.48 24.42
C ASP A 101 16.15 10.62 25.96
N LYS A 102 16.09 9.50 26.68
CA LYS A 102 16.66 9.39 28.02
C LYS A 102 17.73 8.32 28.00
N ARG A 103 18.92 8.76 27.62
CA ARG A 103 20.21 8.17 28.01
C ARG A 103 20.18 7.85 29.50
N HIS A 104 20.18 6.57 29.84
CA HIS A 104 20.77 6.10 31.09
C HIS A 104 21.83 5.05 30.77
N ARG A 105 23.07 5.55 30.69
CA ARG A 105 24.32 4.82 30.87
C ARG A 105 24.34 4.29 32.31
N SER A 106 24.47 2.99 32.56
CA SER A 106 25.70 2.27 33.00
C SER A 106 25.30 1.23 34.08
N PRO A 107 26.16 0.28 34.54
CA PRO A 107 27.23 -0.47 33.88
C PRO A 107 27.14 -2.01 34.08
N SER A 108 27.94 -2.72 33.28
CA SER A 108 28.56 -4.04 33.48
C SER A 108 28.50 -4.71 34.87
N SER A 109 28.02 -5.96 34.91
CA SER A 109 28.61 -7.05 35.70
C SER A 109 28.37 -8.44 35.09
N ARG A 110 29.44 -8.94 34.47
CA ARG A 110 29.89 -10.32 34.21
C ARG A 110 29.25 -11.48 35.01
N ALA A 111 28.84 -12.53 34.30
CA ALA A 111 29.03 -13.98 34.57
C ALA A 111 28.16 -14.77 33.54
N ASP A 112 28.75 -15.29 32.46
CA ASP A 112 29.29 -16.65 32.31
C ASP A 112 28.26 -17.71 31.86
N ASN A 113 28.55 -18.23 30.66
CA ASN A 113 28.31 -19.58 30.17
C ASN A 113 26.96 -20.01 29.55
N THR A 114 27.14 -20.63 28.38
CA THR A 114 26.36 -21.70 27.71
C THR A 114 25.23 -21.32 26.75
N GLY A 115 25.37 -21.77 25.49
CA GLY A 115 24.23 -22.08 24.63
C GLY A 115 24.23 -21.52 23.20
N LEU A 116 25.27 -21.76 22.40
CA LEU A 116 25.13 -21.75 20.92
C LEU A 116 24.22 -22.92 20.47
N PHE A 117 23.46 -22.70 19.39
CA PHE A 117 22.70 -23.68 18.58
C PHE A 117 21.23 -23.95 18.94
N THR A 118 20.34 -23.00 18.62
CA THR A 118 18.93 -23.31 18.30
C THR A 118 18.77 -23.62 16.81
N LYS A 119 18.98 -24.91 16.51
CA LYS A 119 18.34 -25.78 15.53
C LYS A 119 17.42 -25.13 14.46
N ILE A 120 17.99 -24.94 13.26
CA ILE A 120 17.24 -25.00 11.98
C ILE A 120 17.28 -26.46 11.51
N LYS A 121 16.16 -27.21 11.54
CA LYS A 121 15.93 -28.40 10.70
C LYS A 121 14.44 -28.64 10.50
N GLY A 122 13.90 -28.10 9.40
CA GLY A 122 12.55 -28.38 8.91
C GLY A 122 12.53 -28.34 7.39
N PHE A 123 13.33 -29.19 6.73
CA PHE A 123 13.32 -29.33 5.28
C PHE A 123 13.26 -30.81 4.88
N LEU A 124 12.23 -31.10 4.08
CA LEU A 124 12.08 -32.15 3.07
C LEU A 124 12.58 -33.56 3.38
N LYS A 125 11.61 -34.46 3.62
CA LYS A 125 11.77 -35.91 3.46
C LYS A 125 11.27 -36.32 2.08
N ILE A 126 12.06 -36.07 1.04
CA ILE A 126 11.91 -36.75 -0.26
C ILE A 126 12.68 -38.06 -0.15
N LYS A 127 11.96 -39.19 -0.14
CA LYS A 127 12.58 -40.51 -0.31
C LYS A 127 12.71 -40.79 -1.81
N SER A 128 13.94 -40.75 -2.31
CA SER A 128 14.33 -41.32 -3.59
C SER A 128 15.38 -42.41 -3.32
N LYS A 129 15.02 -43.68 -3.51
CA LYS A 129 15.94 -44.77 -3.89
C LYS A 129 15.13 -46.04 -4.13
N ILE A 130 14.93 -46.36 -5.41
CA ILE A 130 14.90 -47.75 -5.86
C ILE A 130 16.22 -47.90 -6.63
N GLN A 131 17.04 -48.86 -6.19
CA GLN A 131 18.32 -49.25 -6.76
C GLN A 131 18.09 -50.04 -8.05
N GLU A 132 18.90 -49.75 -9.07
CA GLU A 132 19.07 -50.58 -10.27
C GLU A 132 20.12 -51.70 -10.03
N GLU A 133 19.78 -52.88 -10.58
CA GLU A 133 20.60 -53.90 -11.28
C GLU A 133 21.77 -54.64 -10.57
N PRO A 134 22.35 -55.74 -11.14
CA PRO A 134 21.93 -56.67 -12.22
C PRO A 134 22.13 -58.18 -11.90
N ALA A 135 21.61 -59.07 -12.76
CA ALA A 135 22.29 -60.20 -13.45
C ALA A 135 21.27 -61.16 -14.09
#